data_AF-A0A1F0F648-F1
#
_entry.id   AF-A0A1F0F648-F1
#
_cell.length_a   1.000
_cell.length_b   1.000
_cell.length_c   1.000
_cell.angle_alpha   90.00
_cell.angle_beta   90.00
_cell.angle_gamma   90.00
#
_symmetry.space_group_name_H-M   'P 1'
#
loop_
_entity.id
_entity.type
_entity.pdbx_description
1 polymer ?
#
loop_
_entity_poly.entity_id
_entity_poly.type
_entity_poly.pdbx_seq_one_letter_code
_entity_poly.pdbx_strand_id
1 'polypeptide(L)'
;MKEGKIERTFSGNEFEDIPYKALKEMGLRSNQNRKLKFYSRIGNITDNKANKYKNNNLIQIDYLKFRVKEKELLDIKNIFLPMNSIIGIVGLNGVGKSTFMNCFCGLEKKSKEVIKVAGIKMDKKQRLKKAILLCRMLITNYLLKA
;
A
#
# COMPACT_ATOMS: atom_id res chain seq x y z
N MET A 1 -7.49 11.61 29.54
CA MET A 1 -7.14 12.75 30.39
C MET A 1 -8.39 13.59 30.52
N LYS A 2 -8.82 13.91 31.73
CA LYS A 2 -9.98 14.75 31.99
C LYS A 2 -9.49 15.89 32.89
N GLU A 3 -9.73 17.12 32.48
CA GLU A 3 -9.25 18.32 33.21
C GLU A 3 -7.73 18.31 33.47
N GLY A 4 -6.95 17.84 32.49
CA GLY A 4 -5.49 17.77 32.60
C GLY A 4 -4.95 16.68 33.54
N LYS A 5 -5.81 15.84 34.11
CA LYS A 5 -5.41 14.71 34.97
C LYS A 5 -5.50 13.39 34.24
N ILE A 6 -4.61 12.46 34.62
CA ILE A 6 -4.67 11.07 34.16
C ILE A 6 -5.92 10.45 34.79
N GLU A 7 -6.85 10.05 33.94
CA GLU A 7 -8.14 9.51 34.37
C GLU A 7 -8.04 8.01 34.66
N ARG A 8 -7.22 7.28 33.89
CA ARG A 8 -6.99 5.85 34.04
C ARG A 8 -5.59 5.49 33.58
N THR A 9 -5.02 4.50 34.26
CA THR A 9 -3.80 3.79 33.90
C THR A 9 -4.13 2.31 33.79
N PHE A 10 -3.56 1.65 32.79
CA PHE A 10 -3.72 0.22 32.57
C PHE A 10 -2.33 -0.41 32.50
N SER A 11 -2.17 -1.57 33.13
CA SER A 11 -1.06 -2.47 32.81
C SER A 11 -1.24 -3.06 31.41
N GLY A 12 -0.17 -3.66 30.86
CA GLY A 12 -0.23 -4.29 29.53
C GLY A 12 -1.31 -5.36 29.44
N ASN A 13 -1.41 -6.23 30.44
CA ASN A 13 -2.41 -7.29 30.50
C ASN A 13 -3.84 -6.74 30.58
N GLU A 14 -4.07 -5.76 31.46
CA GLU A 14 -5.39 -5.12 31.58
C GLU A 14 -5.81 -4.43 30.28
N PHE A 15 -4.85 -3.87 29.53
CA PHE A 15 -5.11 -3.23 28.24
C PHE A 15 -5.47 -4.23 27.13
N GLU A 16 -4.86 -5.41 27.14
CA GLU A 16 -5.17 -6.49 26.19
C GLU A 16 -6.59 -7.02 26.38
N ASP A 17 -7.08 -7.04 27.61
CA ASP A 17 -8.43 -7.52 27.94
C ASP A 17 -9.54 -6.48 27.72
N ILE A 18 -9.21 -5.23 27.39
CA ILE A 18 -10.23 -4.18 27.15
C ILE A 18 -11.09 -4.55 25.93
N PRO A 19 -12.44 -4.64 26.09
CA PRO A 19 -13.33 -4.92 24.98
C PRO A 19 -13.24 -3.87 23.87
N TYR A 20 -13.38 -4.28 22.61
CA TYR A 20 -13.32 -3.39 21.46
C TYR A 20 -14.27 -2.18 21.55
N LYS A 21 -15.47 -2.36 22.13
CA LYS A 21 -16.43 -1.27 22.33
C LYS A 21 -15.85 -0.16 23.21
N ALA A 22 -15.23 -0.54 24.33
CA ALA A 22 -14.59 0.40 25.26
C ALA A 22 -13.36 1.07 24.63
N LEU A 23 -12.53 0.32 23.88
CA LEU A 23 -11.41 0.91 23.12
C LEU A 23 -11.91 1.97 22.13
N LYS A 24 -13.01 1.69 21.41
CA LYS A 24 -13.58 2.60 20.43
C LYS A 24 -14.15 3.87 21.09
N GLU A 25 -14.83 3.74 22.22
CA GLU A 25 -15.33 4.87 23.02
C GLU A 25 -14.17 5.76 23.53
N MET A 26 -13.02 5.14 23.82
CA MET A 26 -11.78 5.85 24.18
C MET A 26 -11.03 6.42 22.96
N GLY A 27 -11.53 6.23 21.73
CA GLY A 27 -10.85 6.65 20.50
C GLY A 27 -9.60 5.84 20.15
N LEU A 28 -9.40 4.70 20.80
CA LEU A 28 -8.26 3.81 20.60
C LEU A 28 -8.53 2.82 19.46
N ARG A 29 -7.44 2.36 18.84
CA ARG A 29 -7.50 1.32 17.81
C ARG A 29 -7.75 -0.05 18.44
N SER A 30 -8.35 -0.95 17.67
CA SER A 30 -8.53 -2.33 18.13
C SER A 30 -7.18 -2.99 18.43
N ASN A 31 -7.12 -3.69 19.56
CA ASN A 31 -6.03 -4.57 19.95
C ASN A 31 -6.17 -6.00 19.36
N GLN A 32 -7.22 -6.27 18.59
CA GLN A 32 -7.44 -7.58 18.00
C GLN A 32 -6.47 -7.83 16.85
N ASN A 33 -5.55 -8.77 17.05
CA ASN A 33 -4.68 -9.29 16.01
C ASN A 33 -5.50 -10.08 14.98
N ARG A 34 -6.02 -9.38 13.97
CA ARG A 34 -6.61 -10.05 12.80
C ARG A 34 -5.48 -10.69 12.02
N LYS A 35 -5.46 -12.02 11.95
CA LYS A 35 -4.58 -12.76 11.04
C LYS A 35 -4.86 -12.27 9.62
N LEU A 36 -3.93 -11.49 9.06
CA LEU A 36 -3.95 -11.15 7.66
C LEU A 36 -3.80 -12.45 6.88
N LYS A 37 -4.77 -12.74 6.01
CA LYS A 37 -4.56 -13.76 4.97
C LYS A 37 -3.58 -13.17 3.99
N PHE A 38 -2.30 -13.43 4.22
CA PHE A 38 -1.28 -13.20 3.22
C PHE A 38 -1.60 -14.13 2.07
N TYR A 39 -2.04 -13.56 0.94
CA TYR A 39 -1.96 -14.26 -0.34
C TYR A 39 -0.47 -14.37 -0.70
N SER A 40 0.23 -15.23 0.02
CA SER A 40 1.64 -15.51 -0.17
C SER A 40 1.78 -16.08 -1.57
N ARG A 41 2.59 -15.38 -2.39
CA ARG A 41 2.91 -15.71 -3.77
C ARG A 41 1.75 -15.41 -4.71
N ILE A 42 1.90 -14.32 -5.47
CA ILE A 42 1.66 -14.39 -6.91
C ILE A 42 2.67 -15.42 -7.45
N GLY A 43 2.50 -16.69 -7.07
CA GLY A 43 3.12 -17.79 -7.79
C GLY A 43 2.57 -17.69 -9.20
N ASN A 44 3.43 -17.94 -10.19
CA ASN A 44 3.07 -18.03 -11.61
C ASN A 44 1.60 -18.37 -11.71
N ILE A 45 0.79 -17.38 -12.09
CA ILE A 45 -0.62 -17.62 -12.29
C ILE A 45 -0.65 -18.60 -13.44
N THR A 46 -0.67 -19.90 -13.13
CA THR A 46 -1.04 -20.91 -14.10
C THR A 46 -2.43 -20.51 -14.54
N ASP A 47 -2.67 -20.55 -15.84
CA ASP A 47 -3.78 -19.91 -16.55
C ASP A 47 -5.16 -20.16 -15.89
N ASN A 48 -5.26 -21.25 -15.12
CA ASN A 48 -6.42 -21.66 -14.33
C ASN A 48 -6.83 -20.71 -13.18
N LYS A 49 -5.95 -19.90 -12.59
CA LYS A 49 -6.34 -18.86 -11.59
C LYS A 49 -6.56 -17.47 -12.20
N ALA A 50 -5.93 -17.15 -13.33
CA ALA A 50 -6.30 -15.99 -14.16
C ALA A 50 -7.75 -16.15 -14.64
N ASN A 51 -8.17 -17.39 -14.93
CA ASN A 51 -9.54 -17.74 -15.25
C ASN A 51 -10.56 -17.44 -14.13
N LYS A 52 -10.15 -17.34 -12.86
CA LYS A 52 -11.06 -16.88 -11.79
C LYS A 52 -11.40 -15.39 -11.91
N TYR A 53 -10.51 -14.63 -12.54
CA TYR A 53 -10.67 -13.20 -12.76
C TYR A 53 -10.85 -12.86 -14.26
N LYS A 54 -11.22 -13.85 -15.08
CA LYS A 54 -11.45 -13.74 -16.54
C LYS A 54 -12.47 -12.68 -16.94
N ASN A 55 -13.25 -12.16 -15.99
CA ASN A 55 -14.24 -11.14 -16.24
C ASN A 55 -13.65 -9.74 -16.05
N ASN A 56 -12.77 -9.27 -16.93
CA ASN A 56 -12.36 -7.85 -17.07
C ASN A 56 -12.05 -7.05 -15.77
N ASN A 57 -11.80 -7.69 -14.63
CA ASN A 57 -11.80 -7.02 -13.31
C ASN A 57 -10.43 -7.16 -12.65
N LEU A 58 -9.38 -6.98 -13.46
CA LEU A 58 -7.98 -7.05 -13.06
C LEU A 58 -7.23 -5.81 -13.49
N ILE A 59 -6.24 -5.45 -12.67
CA ILE A 59 -5.15 -4.58 -13.05
C ILE A 59 -3.91 -5.46 -13.22
N GLN A 60 -3.33 -5.42 -14.41
CA GLN A 60 -2.10 -6.12 -14.75
C GLN A 60 -0.96 -5.10 -14.86
N ILE A 61 0.18 -5.43 -14.25
CA ILE A 61 1.41 -4.64 -14.30
C ILE A 61 2.50 -5.55 -14.85
N ASP A 62 2.96 -5.25 -16.05
CA ASP A 62 4.00 -5.99 -16.75
C ASP A 62 5.31 -5.18 -16.75
N TYR A 63 6.40 -5.86 -16.40
CA TYR A 63 7.80 -5.38 -16.48
C TYR A 63 8.05 -4.03 -15.81
N LEU A 64 7.61 -3.86 -14.56
CA LEU A 64 7.88 -2.64 -13.79
C LEU A 64 9.34 -2.62 -13.35
N LYS A 65 10.12 -1.76 -14.00
CA LYS A 65 11.52 -1.50 -13.67
C LYS A 65 11.72 -0.03 -13.31
N PHE A 66 12.44 0.20 -12.22
CA PHE A 66 12.83 1.55 -11.81
C PHE A 66 14.20 1.55 -11.15
N ARG A 67 15.04 2.51 -11.55
CA ARG A 67 16.39 2.70 -11.04
C ARG A 67 16.51 4.05 -10.36
N VAL A 68 17.19 4.07 -9.22
CA VAL A 68 17.61 5.30 -8.53
C VAL A 68 19.12 5.39 -8.63
N LYS A 69 19.61 6.44 -9.30
CA LYS A 69 21.02 6.54 -9.70
C LYS A 69 21.41 5.30 -10.51
N GLU A 70 22.37 4.53 -10.01
CA GLU A 70 22.87 3.31 -10.66
C GLU A 70 22.27 2.02 -10.09
N LYS A 71 21.46 2.12 -9.02
CA LYS A 71 20.87 0.95 -8.35
C LYS A 71 19.47 0.64 -8.87
N GLU A 72 19.25 -0.60 -9.27
CA GLU A 72 17.90 -1.11 -9.53
C GLU A 72 17.13 -1.21 -8.23
N LEU A 73 16.10 -0.39 -8.08
CA LEU A 73 15.26 -0.33 -6.89
C LEU A 73 14.03 -1.24 -7.04
N LEU A 74 13.47 -1.31 -8.25
CA LEU A 74 12.34 -2.17 -8.58
C LEU A 74 12.68 -2.99 -9.83
N ASP A 75 12.53 -4.31 -9.74
CA ASP A 75 12.54 -5.25 -10.87
C ASP A 75 11.39 -6.25 -10.69
N ILE A 76 10.25 -5.96 -11.31
CA ILE A 76 9.03 -6.74 -11.14
C ILE A 76 8.55 -7.20 -12.50
N LYS A 77 8.54 -8.53 -12.70
CA LYS A 77 8.12 -9.13 -13.98
C LYS A 77 6.63 -8.97 -14.24
N ASN A 78 5.79 -9.47 -13.35
CA ASN A 78 4.33 -9.42 -13.52
C ASN A 78 3.63 -9.33 -12.16
N ILE A 79 2.61 -8.47 -12.06
CA ILE A 79 1.69 -8.39 -10.93
C ILE A 79 0.26 -8.36 -11.47
N PHE A 80 -0.63 -9.09 -10.79
CA PHE A 80 -2.06 -9.06 -11.04
C PHE A 80 -2.79 -8.65 -9.77
N LEU A 81 -3.57 -7.58 -9.86
CA LEU A 81 -4.33 -7.01 -8.76
C LEU A 81 -5.82 -7.12 -9.05
N PRO A 82 -6.64 -7.63 -8.11
CA PRO A 82 -8.08 -7.62 -8.28
C PRO A 82 -8.60 -6.18 -8.19
N MET A 83 -9.43 -5.78 -9.16
CA MET A 83 -10.15 -4.51 -9.08
C MET A 83 -11.20 -4.56 -7.96
N ASN A 84 -11.61 -3.38 -7.48
CA ASN A 84 -12.57 -3.22 -6.39
C ASN A 84 -12.12 -3.90 -5.08
N SER A 85 -10.81 -3.93 -4.83
CA SER A 85 -10.22 -4.51 -3.63
C SER A 85 -9.32 -3.52 -2.89
N ILE A 86 -9.14 -3.71 -1.59
CA ILE A 86 -8.16 -2.98 -0.79
C ILE A 86 -6.86 -3.77 -0.80
N ILE A 87 -5.79 -3.14 -1.26
CA ILE A 87 -4.49 -3.78 -1.44
C ILE A 87 -3.49 -3.13 -0.49
N GLY A 88 -2.93 -3.95 0.40
CA GLY A 88 -1.85 -3.53 1.30
C GLY A 88 -0.48 -3.88 0.72
N ILE A 89 0.37 -2.87 0.53
CA ILE A 89 1.78 -3.07 0.16
C ILE A 89 2.61 -3.03 1.44
N VAL A 90 3.22 -4.16 1.78
CA VAL A 90 4.01 -4.33 3.01
C VAL A 90 5.48 -4.58 2.68
N GLY A 91 6.37 -4.22 3.60
CA GLY A 91 7.81 -4.40 3.47
C GLY A 91 8.60 -3.40 4.30
N LEU A 92 9.91 -3.60 4.42
CA LEU A 92 10.80 -2.74 5.19
C LEU A 92 10.86 -1.30 4.62
N ASN A 93 11.30 -0.36 5.45
CA ASN A 93 11.54 1.01 5.00
C ASN A 93 12.67 1.02 3.95
N GLY A 94 12.52 1.84 2.91
CA GLY A 94 13.49 1.94 1.82
C GLY A 94 13.39 0.87 0.73
N VAL A 95 12.54 -0.16 0.86
CA VAL A 95 12.39 -1.22 -0.17
C VAL A 95 11.70 -0.76 -1.47
N GLY A 96 11.27 0.50 -1.54
CA GLY A 96 10.65 1.07 -2.75
C GLY A 96 9.13 1.05 -2.79
N LYS A 97 8.42 0.89 -1.66
CA LYS A 97 6.94 0.92 -1.60
C LYS A 97 6.34 2.20 -2.19
N SER A 98 6.84 3.37 -1.75
CA SER A 98 6.37 4.66 -2.27
C SER A 98 6.75 4.84 -3.75
N THR A 99 7.94 4.38 -4.14
CA THR A 99 8.38 4.40 -5.53
C THR A 99 7.50 3.53 -6.42
N PHE A 100 7.12 2.35 -5.95
CA PHE A 100 6.18 1.47 -6.64
C PHE A 100 4.84 2.17 -6.85
N MET A 101 4.29 2.81 -5.81
CA MET A 101 3.04 3.58 -5.92
C MET A 101 3.17 4.72 -6.93
N ASN A 102 4.28 5.46 -6.92
CA ASN A 102 4.51 6.54 -7.89
C ASN A 102 4.62 6.01 -9.33
N CYS A 103 5.32 4.89 -9.55
CA CYS A 103 5.39 4.24 -10.86
C CYS A 103 3.99 3.74 -11.30
N PHE A 104 3.24 3.12 -10.39
CA PHE A 104 1.90 2.62 -10.64
C PHE A 104 0.92 3.73 -11.03
N CYS A 105 0.89 4.84 -10.29
CA CYS A 105 0.05 6.01 -10.57
C CYS A 105 0.49 6.79 -11.81
N GLY A 106 1.69 6.56 -12.34
CA GLY A 106 2.25 7.29 -13.48
C GLY A 106 2.94 8.60 -13.12
N LEU A 107 3.28 8.82 -11.84
CA LEU A 107 4.05 9.97 -11.35
C LEU A 107 5.53 9.87 -11.73
N GLU A 108 6.09 8.66 -11.77
CA GLU A 108 7.49 8.47 -12.17
C GLU A 108 7.66 8.46 -13.69
N LYS A 109 8.27 9.52 -14.23
CA LYS A 109 8.48 9.64 -15.68
C LYS A 109 9.46 8.59 -16.22
N LYS A 110 10.49 8.25 -15.44
CA LYS A 110 11.58 7.34 -15.83
C LYS A 110 11.24 5.85 -15.66
N SER A 111 10.10 5.52 -15.07
CA SER A 111 9.69 4.12 -14.91
C SER A 111 9.40 3.49 -16.27
N LYS A 112 9.74 2.21 -16.39
CA LYS A 112 9.35 1.36 -17.52
C LYS A 112 8.35 0.36 -16.99
N GLU A 113 7.14 0.36 -17.52
CA GLU A 113 6.06 -0.53 -17.12
C GLU A 113 4.97 -0.52 -18.21
N VAL A 114 4.23 -1.61 -18.31
CA VAL A 114 2.97 -1.65 -19.04
C VAL A 114 1.87 -1.97 -18.04
N ILE A 115 0.94 -1.04 -17.86
CA ILE A 115 -0.22 -1.25 -16.98
C ILE A 115 -1.46 -1.39 -17.83
N LYS A 116 -2.23 -2.45 -17.58
CA LYS A 116 -3.54 -2.69 -18.18
C LYS A 116 -4.60 -2.71 -17.08
N VAL A 117 -5.69 -2.01 -17.29
CA VAL A 117 -6.87 -2.04 -16.42
C VAL A 117 -8.01 -2.60 -17.24
N ALA A 118 -8.62 -3.69 -16.78
CA ALA A 118 -9.64 -4.40 -17.53
C ALA A 118 -9.18 -4.79 -18.95
N GLY A 119 -7.91 -5.20 -19.10
CA GLY A 119 -7.29 -5.53 -20.38
C GLY A 119 -6.86 -4.32 -21.24
N ILE A 120 -7.31 -3.12 -20.92
CA ILE A 120 -6.99 -1.90 -21.68
C ILE A 120 -5.67 -1.31 -21.17
N LYS A 121 -4.68 -1.19 -22.07
CA LYS A 121 -3.41 -0.53 -21.76
C LYS A 121 -3.65 0.94 -21.41
N MET A 122 -3.06 1.38 -20.30
CA MET A 122 -3.13 2.77 -19.85
C MET A 122 -1.76 3.45 -19.90
N ASP A 123 -1.72 4.64 -20.48
CA ASP A 123 -0.53 5.50 -20.40
C ASP A 123 -0.40 6.17 -19.02
N LYS A 124 0.72 6.87 -18.78
CA LYS A 124 0.99 7.57 -17.51
C LYS A 124 -0.02 8.69 -17.25
N LYS A 125 -0.41 9.46 -18.27
CA LYS A 125 -1.33 10.60 -18.15
C LYS A 125 -2.75 10.14 -17.80
N GLN A 126 -3.21 9.05 -18.42
CA GLN A 126 -4.48 8.41 -18.13
C GLN A 126 -4.52 7.88 -16.71
N ARG A 127 -3.43 7.27 -16.23
CA ARG A 127 -3.33 6.77 -14.83
C ARG A 127 -3.35 7.91 -13.83
N LEU A 128 -2.62 8.99 -14.07
CA LEU A 128 -2.63 10.18 -13.21
C LEU A 128 -4.03 10.77 -13.03
N LYS A 129 -4.84 10.79 -14.10
CA LYS A 129 -6.24 11.27 -14.03
C LYS A 129 -7.15 10.37 -13.20
N LYS A 130 -6.81 9.09 -13.02
CA LYS A 130 -7.61 8.12 -12.26
C LYS A 130 -7.09 7.85 -10.85
N ALA A 131 -5.86 8.28 -10.55
CA ALA A 131 -5.21 8.02 -9.28
C ALA A 131 -5.40 9.21 -8.32
N ILE A 132 -5.84 8.92 -7.10
CA ILE A 132 -5.79 9.85 -5.97
C ILE A 132 -4.76 9.30 -4.99
N LEU A 133 -3.69 10.07 -4.76
CA LEU A 133 -2.63 9.72 -3.82
C LEU A 133 -2.73 10.62 -2.58
N LEU A 134 -3.06 10.02 -1.44
CA LEU A 134 -3.04 10.70 -0.15
C LEU A 134 -1.73 10.33 0.56
N CYS A 135 -0.81 11.28 0.65
CA CYS A 135 0.46 11.11 1.35
C CYS A 135 0.60 12.15 2.45
N ARG A 136 1.19 11.76 3.57
CA ARG A 136 1.56 12.71 4.63
C ARG A 136 2.83 13.45 4.20
N MET A 137 2.71 14.76 3.99
CA MET A 137 3.88 15.62 3.82
C MET A 137 4.51 15.85 5.18
N LEU A 138 5.64 15.20 5.45
CA LEU A 138 6.51 15.61 6.55
C LEU A 138 7.32 16.79 6.03
N ILE A 139 6.88 18.01 6.36
CA ILE A 139 7.71 19.20 6.21
C ILE A 139 8.78 19.09 7.29
N THR A 140 9.91 18.46 6.97
CA THR A 140 11.10 18.65 7.79
C THR A 140 11.67 20.01 7.39
N ASN A 141 11.33 21.05 8.16
CA ASN A 141 11.99 22.35 8.08
C ASN A 141 13.48 22.13 8.30
N TYR A 142 14.26 22.16 7.23
CA TYR A 142 15.68 22.50 7.29
C TYR A 142 15.78 24.02 7.55
N LEU A 143 15.50 24.42 8.78
CA LEU A 143 15.88 25.71 9.34
C LEU A 143 16.62 25.39 10.62
N LEU A 144 17.95 25.31 10.50
CA LEU A 144 18.99 25.62 11.49
C LEU A 144 20.33 25.15 10.91
N LYS A 145 20.82 25.92 9.93
CA LYS A 145 22.26 26.20 9.81
C LYS A 145 22.40 27.67 10.15
N ALA A 146 22.63 27.94 11.43
CA ALA A 146 23.32 29.12 11.93
C ALA A 146 24.44 28.58 12.81
#